data_AF-A0A2R5FXD9-F1
#
_entry.id   AF-A0A2R5FXD9-F1
#
_cell.length_a   1.000
_cell.length_b   1.000
_cell.length_c   1.000
_cell.angle_alpha   90.00
_cell.angle_beta   90.00
_cell.angle_gamma   90.00
#
_symmetry.space_group_name_H-M   'P 1'
#
loop_
_entity.id
_entity.type
_entity.pdbx_description
1 polymer ?
#
loop_
_entity_poly.entity_id
_entity_poly.type
_entity_poly.pdbx_seq_one_letter_code
_entity_poly.pdbx_strand_id
1 'polypeptide(L)'
;MGNAMAIEGKLGMVKASMQGIVGLRLQNALPLARVVYVSATGATKVSNLCYANRLGLWQTGDFPFTSREDFVESIEVGGIAAMEVVARDLKALGLYLARSLSFEGVEYDTLEIDLTPTQERIYDSYADAFQIIHNNLYKALEACNISGAKTYNRMAKMSAMSQFESHKQRFFNHLLTGMKCPKLIKAIEQDIAQGHAVVVQIVSTNEELLKRRLHQVPASEWKDLNLDLTPRE
;
A
#
# COMPACT_ATOMS: atom_id res chain seq x y z
N MET A 1 6.64 2.66 13.17
CA MET A 1 5.27 2.74 13.73
C MET A 1 4.39 3.43 12.70
N GLY A 2 3.12 3.04 12.56
CA GLY A 2 2.17 3.79 11.75
C GLY A 2 1.75 5.10 12.43
N ASN A 3 0.94 5.93 11.75
CA ASN A 3 0.51 7.21 12.30
C ASN A 3 -0.23 7.05 13.65
N ALA A 4 0.06 7.92 14.62
CA ALA A 4 -0.62 7.97 15.93
C ALA A 4 -1.82 8.95 15.95
N MET A 5 -2.26 9.43 14.79
CA MET A 5 -3.40 10.33 14.61
C MET A 5 -4.37 9.76 13.57
N ALA A 6 -5.66 10.08 13.70
CA ALA A 6 -6.60 9.83 12.62
C ALA A 6 -6.37 10.87 11.51
N ILE A 7 -6.30 10.45 10.26
CA ILE A 7 -6.12 11.35 9.10
C ILE A 7 -7.39 11.29 8.26
N GLU A 8 -7.82 12.42 7.72
CA GLU A 8 -8.84 12.44 6.67
C GLU A 8 -8.26 11.86 5.36
N GLY A 9 -8.77 10.70 4.95
CA GLY A 9 -8.42 10.07 3.68
C GLY A 9 -9.47 10.35 2.60
N LYS A 10 -9.15 10.03 1.34
CA LYS A 10 -10.08 10.16 0.20
C LYS A 10 -11.40 9.40 0.35
N LEU A 11 -11.46 8.43 1.28
CA LEU A 11 -12.62 7.58 1.56
C LEU A 11 -13.16 7.78 2.99
N GLY A 12 -12.77 8.85 3.67
CA GLY A 12 -13.14 9.17 5.05
C GLY A 12 -11.99 9.04 6.05
N MET A 13 -12.31 9.18 7.33
CA MET A 13 -11.33 9.17 8.43
C MET A 13 -10.63 7.81 8.56
N VAL A 14 -9.32 7.81 8.35
CA VAL A 14 -8.44 6.67 8.60
C VAL A 14 -8.04 6.73 10.07
N LYS A 15 -8.39 5.68 10.84
CA LYS A 15 -8.04 5.60 12.27
C LYS A 15 -6.52 5.55 12.46
N ALA A 16 -6.07 6.10 13.59
CA ALA A 16 -4.70 5.99 14.03
C ALA A 16 -4.27 4.50 14.17
N SER A 17 -3.01 4.23 13.87
CA SER A 17 -2.39 2.93 14.11
C SER A 17 -2.37 2.63 15.61
N MET A 18 -2.85 1.43 15.98
CA MET A 18 -2.76 0.95 17.36
C MET A 18 -1.32 0.92 17.87
N GLN A 19 -0.35 0.60 16.99
CA GLN A 19 1.07 0.65 17.34
C GLN A 19 1.53 2.07 17.65
N GLY A 20 1.08 3.06 16.87
CA GLY A 20 1.36 4.48 17.10
C GLY A 20 0.79 4.98 18.43
N ILE A 21 -0.47 4.63 18.72
CA ILE A 21 -1.13 4.99 19.99
C ILE A 21 -0.41 4.37 21.19
N VAL A 22 -0.11 3.07 21.15
CA VAL A 22 0.59 2.38 22.24
C VAL A 22 2.00 2.94 22.43
N GLY A 23 2.71 3.22 21.34
CA GLY A 23 4.02 3.87 21.38
C GLY A 23 3.98 5.23 22.07
N LEU A 24 2.96 6.05 21.83
CA LEU A 24 2.80 7.35 22.50
C LEU A 24 2.45 7.19 23.98
N ARG A 25 1.56 6.25 24.32
CA ARG A 25 1.23 5.94 25.73
C ARG A 25 2.46 5.51 26.52
N LEU A 26 3.31 4.66 25.93
CA LEU A 26 4.54 4.20 26.56
C LEU A 26 5.50 5.37 26.82
N GLN A 27 5.65 6.28 25.85
CA GLN A 27 6.46 7.48 26.01
C GLN A 27 5.94 8.39 27.14
N ASN A 28 4.62 8.53 27.29
CA ASN A 28 4.05 9.35 28.36
C ASN A 28 4.17 8.67 29.74
N ALA A 29 4.03 7.35 29.80
CA ALA A 29 4.14 6.59 31.06
C ALA A 29 5.58 6.51 31.59
N LEU A 30 6.59 6.60 30.71
CA LEU A 30 8.00 6.50 31.07
C LEU A 30 8.77 7.78 30.72
N PRO A 31 8.53 8.90 31.43
CA PRO A 31 9.10 10.21 31.07
C PRO A 31 10.63 10.23 31.04
N LEU A 32 11.29 9.40 31.87
CA LEU A 32 12.75 9.31 31.97
C LEU A 32 13.39 8.31 31.01
N ALA A 33 12.60 7.48 30.30
CA ALA A 33 13.16 6.53 29.34
C ALA A 33 13.82 7.27 28.17
N ARG A 34 14.93 6.77 27.63
CA ARG A 34 15.50 7.29 26.39
C ARG A 34 14.75 6.70 25.20
N VAL A 35 14.45 7.53 24.19
CA VAL A 35 13.69 7.11 23.00
C VAL A 35 14.52 7.42 21.76
N VAL A 36 14.69 6.43 20.90
CA VAL A 36 15.29 6.61 19.57
C VAL A 36 14.21 6.28 18.54
N TYR A 37 13.91 7.23 17.66
CA TYR A 37 12.99 7.01 16.55
C TYR A 37 13.78 6.54 15.32
N VAL A 38 13.48 5.34 14.84
CA VAL A 38 14.08 4.78 13.63
C VAL A 38 12.98 4.66 12.58
N SER A 39 13.18 5.30 11.43
CA SER A 39 12.21 5.26 10.33
C SER A 39 12.92 5.35 8.97
N ALA A 40 12.57 4.42 8.07
CA ALA A 40 13.02 4.45 6.68
C ALA A 40 12.30 5.52 5.85
N THR A 41 11.10 5.96 6.28
CA THR A 41 10.20 6.83 5.52
C THR A 41 9.68 8.00 6.36
N GLY A 42 10.42 8.39 7.41
CA GLY A 42 9.97 9.36 8.42
C GLY A 42 9.59 10.72 7.83
N ALA A 43 10.29 11.16 6.78
CA ALA A 43 10.07 12.46 6.14
C ALA A 43 9.20 12.43 4.88
N THR A 44 8.58 11.29 4.55
CA THR A 44 7.80 11.14 3.30
C THR A 44 6.37 11.67 3.41
N LYS A 45 5.79 11.66 4.62
CA LYS A 45 4.51 12.26 4.96
C LYS A 45 4.63 12.91 6.32
N VAL A 46 4.13 14.12 6.48
CA VAL A 46 4.21 14.89 7.74
C VAL A 46 3.63 14.09 8.91
N SER A 47 2.50 13.42 8.68
CA SER A 47 1.84 12.57 9.67
C SER A 47 2.70 11.41 10.20
N ASN A 48 3.77 11.02 9.51
CA ASN A 48 4.71 10.02 10.02
C ASN A 48 5.57 10.56 11.18
N LEU A 49 5.62 11.87 11.40
CA LEU A 49 6.30 12.46 12.56
C LEU A 49 5.40 12.60 13.78
N CYS A 50 4.09 12.39 13.66
CA CYS A 50 3.13 12.60 14.75
C CYS A 50 3.33 11.69 15.98
N TYR A 51 4.02 10.55 15.84
CA TYR A 51 4.39 9.69 16.97
C TYR A 51 5.70 10.10 17.65
N ALA A 52 6.49 10.98 17.02
CA ALA A 52 7.81 11.41 17.45
C ALA A 52 7.73 12.64 18.38
N ASN A 53 6.82 12.60 19.36
CA ASN A 53 6.46 13.72 20.22
C ASN A 53 7.67 14.32 20.97
N ARG A 54 8.68 13.50 21.28
CA ARG A 54 9.87 13.95 22.00
C ARG A 54 10.91 14.66 21.14
N LEU A 55 10.70 14.77 19.83
CA LEU A 55 11.48 15.67 18.99
C LEU A 55 11.14 17.14 19.26
N GLY A 56 10.05 17.43 19.98
CA GLY A 56 9.71 18.79 20.37
C GLY A 56 9.23 19.67 19.21
N LEU A 57 8.70 19.06 18.16
CA LEU A 57 8.26 19.74 16.94
C LEU A 57 7.05 20.68 17.13
N TRP A 58 6.34 20.57 18.23
CA TRP A 58 5.20 21.42 18.59
C TRP A 58 5.15 21.60 20.10
N GLN A 59 4.51 22.67 20.56
CA GLN A 59 4.25 22.94 22.00
C GLN A 59 5.50 23.06 22.88
N THR A 60 6.66 23.33 22.30
CA THR A 60 7.94 23.55 23.01
C THR A 60 8.37 25.02 23.05
N GLY A 61 7.89 25.85 22.11
CA GLY A 61 8.34 27.22 21.90
C GLY A 61 9.55 27.35 20.97
N ASP A 62 10.29 26.25 20.74
CA ASP A 62 11.42 26.20 19.80
C ASP A 62 10.94 26.20 18.32
N PHE A 63 9.71 25.73 18.10
CA PHE A 63 9.05 25.71 16.79
C PHE A 63 7.74 26.53 16.85
N PRO A 64 7.30 27.12 15.72
CA PRO A 64 6.13 28.01 15.71
C PRO A 64 4.78 27.28 15.87
N PHE A 65 4.78 25.96 16.03
CA PHE A 65 3.57 25.15 16.01
C PHE A 65 2.96 25.01 17.41
N THR A 66 1.72 25.48 17.54
CA THR A 66 0.96 25.53 18.79
C THR A 66 0.32 24.19 19.16
N SER A 67 0.17 23.31 18.18
CA SER A 67 -0.33 21.95 18.35
C SER A 67 0.25 21.02 17.30
N ARG A 68 0.05 19.72 17.50
CA ARG A 68 0.44 18.70 16.52
C ARG A 68 -0.39 18.81 15.24
N GLU A 69 -1.66 19.17 15.37
CA GLU A 69 -2.58 19.37 14.25
C GLU A 69 -2.18 20.60 13.42
N ASP A 70 -1.83 21.71 14.09
CA ASP A 70 -1.27 22.93 13.47
C ASP A 70 0.04 22.64 12.71
N PHE A 71 0.93 21.83 13.29
CA PHE A 71 2.13 21.35 12.58
C PHE A 71 1.79 20.58 11.32
N VAL A 72 0.85 19.62 11.38
CA VAL A 72 0.48 18.80 10.22
C VAL A 72 -0.12 19.68 9.12
N GLU A 73 -1.08 20.52 9.45
CA GLU A 73 -1.75 21.40 8.49
C GLU A 73 -0.77 22.37 7.83
N SER A 74 0.05 23.05 8.63
CA SER A 74 1.01 24.04 8.15
C SER A 74 2.06 23.42 7.19
N ILE A 75 2.58 22.25 7.51
CA ILE A 75 3.58 21.58 6.66
C ILE A 75 2.91 20.92 5.44
N GLU A 76 1.70 20.38 5.56
CA GLU A 76 0.97 19.83 4.41
C GLU A 76 0.64 20.90 3.37
N VAL A 77 0.24 22.11 3.79
CA VAL A 77 0.05 23.26 2.89
C VAL A 77 1.36 23.65 2.19
N GLY A 78 2.48 23.63 2.91
CA GLY A 78 3.80 23.92 2.35
C GLY A 78 4.40 22.79 1.52
N GLY A 79 3.78 21.61 1.50
CA GLY A 79 4.20 20.46 0.72
C GLY A 79 5.63 19.99 0.99
N ILE A 80 6.31 19.52 -0.06
CA ILE A 80 7.65 18.94 0.03
C ILE A 80 8.68 19.97 0.53
N ALA A 81 8.58 21.23 0.07
CA ALA A 81 9.54 22.27 0.44
C ALA A 81 9.50 22.57 1.95
N ALA A 82 8.31 22.64 2.55
CA ALA A 82 8.18 22.81 4.00
C ALA A 82 8.73 21.60 4.77
N MET A 83 8.49 20.39 4.25
CA MET A 83 9.02 19.16 4.85
C MET A 83 10.55 19.11 4.81
N GLU A 84 11.17 19.61 3.74
CA GLU A 84 12.63 19.74 3.62
C GLU A 84 13.21 20.70 4.66
N VAL A 85 12.53 21.82 4.93
CA VAL A 85 12.94 22.77 5.99
C VAL A 85 12.90 22.08 7.36
N VAL A 86 11.81 21.38 7.69
CA VAL A 86 11.72 20.61 8.95
C VAL A 86 12.84 19.58 9.06
N ALA A 87 13.09 18.82 7.99
CA ALA A 87 14.17 17.83 7.98
C ALA A 87 15.56 18.46 8.15
N ARG A 88 15.80 19.61 7.52
CA ARG A 88 17.05 20.38 7.64
C ARG A 88 17.25 20.90 9.07
N ASP A 89 16.21 21.49 9.65
CA ASP A 89 16.30 22.07 10.98
C ASP A 89 16.49 20.98 12.04
N LEU A 90 15.80 19.84 11.91
CA LEU A 90 16.05 18.67 12.75
C LEU A 90 17.49 18.14 12.62
N LYS A 91 18.10 18.16 11.42
CA LYS A 91 19.52 17.81 11.23
C LYS A 91 20.43 18.82 11.94
N ALA A 92 20.16 20.12 11.79
CA ALA A 92 20.96 21.17 12.41
C ALA A 92 20.93 21.11 13.94
N LEU A 93 19.78 20.74 14.53
CA LEU A 93 19.61 20.54 15.97
C LEU A 93 20.18 19.21 16.48
N GLY A 94 20.73 18.35 15.61
CA GLY A 94 21.21 17.02 15.98
C GLY A 94 20.11 16.01 16.33
N LEU A 95 18.86 16.35 16.03
CA LEU A 95 17.67 15.54 16.32
C LEU A 95 17.33 14.54 15.20
N TYR A 96 17.93 14.71 14.02
CA TYR A 96 17.72 13.83 12.88
C TYR A 96 19.04 13.47 12.21
N LEU A 97 19.30 12.16 12.12
CA LEU A 97 20.38 11.58 11.34
C LEU A 97 19.78 10.82 10.16
N ALA A 98 20.11 11.25 8.96
CA ALA A 98 19.80 10.53 7.73
C ALA A 98 21.07 10.40 6.90
N ARG A 99 21.63 9.20 6.91
CA ARG A 99 22.68 8.80 5.96
C ARG A 99 21.98 8.29 4.72
N SER A 100 22.11 8.99 3.61
CA SER A 100 21.72 8.46 2.31
C SER A 100 22.69 7.33 1.97
N LEU A 101 22.18 6.23 1.44
CA LEU A 101 23.01 5.32 0.68
C LEU A 101 23.43 6.05 -0.60
N SER A 102 24.69 5.88 -1.02
CA SER A 102 25.10 6.35 -2.33
C SER A 102 24.35 5.54 -3.39
N PHE A 103 23.82 6.21 -4.41
CA PHE A 103 23.33 5.55 -5.63
C PHE A 103 24.46 5.32 -6.64
N GLU A 104 25.72 5.57 -6.25
CA GLU A 104 26.88 5.26 -7.08
C GLU A 104 26.89 3.77 -7.45
N GLY A 105 26.91 3.49 -8.75
CA GLY A 105 26.82 2.13 -9.29
C GLY A 105 25.40 1.55 -9.37
N VAL A 106 24.36 2.31 -9.05
CA VAL A 106 22.96 1.89 -9.26
C VAL A 106 22.53 2.28 -10.67
N GLU A 107 22.20 1.28 -11.47
CA GLU A 107 21.61 1.45 -12.81
C GLU A 107 20.12 1.13 -12.77
N TYR A 108 19.33 1.89 -13.52
CA TYR A 108 17.90 1.67 -13.67
C TYR A 108 17.61 1.33 -15.12
N ASP A 109 17.02 0.15 -15.34
CA ASP A 109 16.55 -0.27 -16.65
C ASP A 109 15.10 -0.75 -16.57
N THR A 110 14.32 -0.44 -17.60
CA THR A 110 12.93 -0.89 -17.71
C THR A 110 12.88 -2.02 -18.72
N LEU A 111 12.64 -3.24 -18.22
CA LEU A 111 12.41 -4.38 -19.10
C LEU A 111 11.03 -4.26 -19.77
N GLU A 112 11.02 -3.66 -20.97
CA GLU A 112 9.83 -3.57 -21.81
C GLU A 112 9.48 -4.92 -22.43
N ILE A 113 8.22 -5.31 -22.29
CA ILE A 113 7.72 -6.60 -22.77
C ILE A 113 6.57 -6.34 -23.72
N ASP A 114 6.88 -6.37 -25.01
CA ASP A 114 5.85 -6.35 -26.05
C ASP A 114 4.98 -7.60 -25.94
N LEU A 115 3.67 -7.39 -26.01
CA LEU A 115 2.70 -8.46 -26.15
C LEU A 115 2.80 -9.03 -27.55
N THR A 116 2.71 -10.35 -27.64
CA THR A 116 2.52 -11.01 -28.93
C THR A 116 1.10 -10.73 -29.47
N PRO A 117 0.87 -10.80 -30.78
CA PRO A 117 -0.47 -10.64 -31.34
C PRO A 117 -1.52 -11.59 -30.74
N THR A 118 -1.08 -12.76 -30.25
CA THR A 118 -1.96 -13.69 -29.55
C THR A 118 -2.31 -13.20 -28.15
N GLN A 119 -1.36 -12.63 -27.41
CA GLN A 119 -1.60 -12.06 -26.09
C GLN A 119 -2.47 -10.81 -26.16
N GLU A 120 -2.29 -9.96 -27.17
CA GLU A 120 -3.17 -8.83 -27.45
C GLU A 120 -4.61 -9.28 -27.66
N ARG A 121 -4.85 -10.26 -28.56
CA ARG A 121 -6.20 -10.81 -28.77
C ARG A 121 -6.82 -11.38 -27.50
N ILE A 122 -6.03 -12.04 -26.65
CA ILE A 122 -6.52 -12.57 -25.36
C ILE A 122 -6.92 -11.42 -24.44
N TYR A 123 -6.08 -10.39 -24.33
CA TYR A 123 -6.37 -9.21 -23.53
C TYR A 123 -7.65 -8.52 -24.01
N ASP A 124 -7.77 -8.28 -25.31
CA ASP A 124 -8.93 -7.63 -25.93
C ASP A 124 -10.21 -8.45 -25.73
N SER A 125 -10.14 -9.78 -25.86
CA SER A 125 -11.30 -10.65 -25.61
C SER A 125 -11.82 -10.53 -24.19
N TYR A 126 -10.92 -10.41 -23.19
CA TYR A 126 -11.32 -10.17 -21.82
C TYR A 126 -11.82 -8.74 -21.59
N ALA A 127 -11.21 -7.74 -22.24
CA ALA A 127 -11.67 -6.35 -22.18
C ALA A 127 -13.10 -6.22 -22.70
N ASP A 128 -13.41 -6.85 -23.85
CA ASP A 128 -14.75 -6.91 -24.42
C ASP A 128 -15.74 -7.58 -23.46
N ALA A 129 -15.36 -8.70 -22.84
CA ALA A 129 -16.20 -9.39 -21.86
C ALA A 129 -16.50 -8.51 -20.64
N PHE A 130 -15.49 -7.84 -20.08
CA PHE A 130 -15.68 -6.91 -18.96
C PHE A 130 -16.52 -5.69 -19.35
N GLN A 131 -16.43 -5.21 -20.59
CA GLN A 131 -17.26 -4.14 -21.11
C GLN A 131 -18.74 -4.55 -21.14
N ILE A 132 -19.04 -5.77 -21.59
CA ILE A 132 -20.41 -6.32 -21.57
C ILE A 132 -20.95 -6.37 -20.13
N ILE A 133 -20.15 -6.84 -19.18
CA ILE A 133 -20.56 -6.90 -17.76
C ILE A 133 -20.78 -5.49 -17.21
N HIS A 134 -19.87 -4.56 -17.46
CA HIS A 134 -19.98 -3.18 -17.00
C HIS A 134 -21.24 -2.50 -17.53
N ASN A 135 -21.55 -2.66 -18.82
CA ASN A 135 -22.75 -2.13 -19.45
C ASN A 135 -24.06 -2.67 -18.83
N ASN A 136 -24.03 -3.90 -18.31
CA ASN A 136 -25.18 -4.55 -17.69
C ASN A 136 -25.16 -4.53 -16.15
N LEU A 137 -24.15 -3.90 -15.53
CA LEU A 137 -23.94 -3.96 -14.08
C LEU A 137 -25.15 -3.41 -13.30
N TYR A 138 -25.73 -2.29 -13.73
CA TYR A 138 -26.92 -1.74 -13.07
C TYR A 138 -28.12 -2.68 -13.12
N LYS A 139 -28.36 -3.32 -14.27
CA LYS A 139 -29.43 -4.32 -14.42
C LYS A 139 -29.17 -5.53 -13.53
N ALA A 140 -27.92 -5.97 -13.41
CA ALA A 140 -27.54 -7.06 -12.51
C ALA A 140 -27.78 -6.68 -11.04
N LEU A 141 -27.45 -5.45 -10.63
CA LEU A 141 -27.71 -4.97 -9.26
C LEU A 141 -29.22 -4.88 -8.95
N GLU A 142 -30.04 -4.51 -9.93
CA GLU A 142 -31.50 -4.54 -9.81
C GLU A 142 -32.03 -5.96 -9.66
N ALA A 143 -31.57 -6.90 -10.49
CA ALA A 143 -31.95 -8.31 -10.39
C ALA A 143 -31.56 -8.94 -9.04
N CYS A 144 -30.46 -8.48 -8.43
CA CYS A 144 -30.02 -8.89 -7.09
C CYS A 144 -30.74 -8.16 -5.94
N ASN A 145 -31.77 -7.33 -6.22
CA ASN A 145 -32.49 -6.51 -5.25
C ASN A 145 -31.59 -5.54 -4.43
N ILE A 146 -30.41 -5.19 -4.97
CA ILE A 146 -29.49 -4.22 -4.34
C ILE A 146 -29.94 -2.78 -4.66
N SER A 147 -30.50 -2.58 -5.86
CA SER A 147 -31.11 -1.34 -6.33
C SER A 147 -32.53 -1.57 -6.86
N GLY A 148 -33.40 -0.56 -6.82
CA GLY A 148 -34.74 -0.62 -7.39
C GLY A 148 -35.81 -0.01 -6.48
N ALA A 149 -37.08 -0.11 -6.89
CA ALA A 149 -38.21 0.55 -6.22
C ALA A 149 -38.56 -0.04 -4.84
N LYS A 150 -38.22 -1.30 -4.56
CA LYS A 150 -38.57 -2.00 -3.31
C LYS A 150 -37.45 -2.01 -2.26
N THR A 151 -36.20 -1.83 -2.63
CA THR A 151 -35.05 -1.79 -1.69
C THR A 151 -33.92 -0.98 -2.31
N TYR A 152 -33.53 0.11 -1.64
CA TYR A 152 -32.39 0.93 -2.04
C TYR A 152 -31.36 0.95 -0.91
N ASN A 153 -30.41 0.03 -0.94
CA ASN A 153 -29.29 0.04 0.00
C ASN A 153 -28.07 0.67 -0.68
N ARG A 154 -27.91 1.99 -0.47
CA ARG A 154 -26.80 2.77 -1.02
C ARG A 154 -25.43 2.17 -0.67
N MET A 155 -25.27 1.66 0.55
CA MET A 155 -24.02 1.05 1.01
C MET A 155 -23.75 -0.27 0.28
N ALA A 156 -24.77 -1.11 0.09
CA ALA A 156 -24.65 -2.36 -0.65
C ALA A 156 -24.31 -2.10 -2.13
N LYS A 157 -24.95 -1.11 -2.76
CA LYS A 157 -24.62 -0.68 -4.13
C LYS A 157 -23.17 -0.22 -4.25
N MET A 158 -22.72 0.67 -3.38
CA MET A 158 -21.35 1.16 -3.38
C MET A 158 -20.33 0.03 -3.13
N SER A 159 -20.63 -0.88 -2.21
CA SER A 159 -19.81 -2.06 -1.95
C SER A 159 -19.71 -2.97 -3.18
N ALA A 160 -20.83 -3.28 -3.84
CA ALA A 160 -20.85 -4.13 -5.02
C ALA A 160 -20.08 -3.51 -6.20
N MET A 161 -20.24 -2.20 -6.44
CA MET A 161 -19.48 -1.48 -7.47
C MET A 161 -17.98 -1.48 -7.17
N SER A 162 -17.60 -1.20 -5.92
CA SER A 162 -16.20 -1.23 -5.48
C SER A 162 -15.59 -2.61 -5.65
N GLN A 163 -16.33 -3.66 -5.28
CA GLN A 163 -15.91 -5.04 -5.49
C GLN A 163 -15.72 -5.35 -6.97
N PHE A 164 -16.69 -5.04 -7.83
CA PHE A 164 -16.58 -5.30 -9.28
C PHE A 164 -15.31 -4.66 -9.88
N GLU A 165 -15.10 -3.36 -9.62
CA GLU A 165 -13.93 -2.65 -10.13
C GLU A 165 -12.61 -3.19 -9.55
N SER A 166 -12.61 -3.58 -8.27
CA SER A 166 -11.45 -4.22 -7.63
C SER A 166 -11.12 -5.59 -8.27
N HIS A 167 -12.13 -6.42 -8.56
CA HIS A 167 -11.94 -7.71 -9.21
C HIS A 167 -11.42 -7.53 -10.64
N LYS A 168 -11.99 -6.58 -11.41
CA LYS A 168 -11.51 -6.24 -12.75
C LYS A 168 -10.03 -5.86 -12.74
N GLN A 169 -9.62 -4.95 -11.85
CA GLN A 169 -8.21 -4.56 -11.72
C GLN A 169 -7.31 -5.75 -11.37
N ARG A 170 -7.71 -6.59 -10.40
CA ARG A 170 -6.94 -7.79 -10.02
C ARG A 170 -6.82 -8.78 -11.18
N PHE A 171 -7.90 -9.01 -11.92
CA PHE A 171 -7.92 -9.90 -13.08
C PHE A 171 -6.87 -9.49 -14.12
N PHE A 172 -6.90 -8.23 -14.57
CA PHE A 172 -5.95 -7.75 -15.57
C PHE A 172 -4.51 -7.71 -15.05
N ASN A 173 -4.31 -7.38 -13.78
CA ASN A 173 -2.99 -7.47 -13.15
C ASN A 173 -2.44 -8.90 -13.18
N HIS A 174 -3.26 -9.91 -12.86
CA HIS A 174 -2.84 -11.32 -12.95
C HIS A 174 -2.60 -11.75 -14.40
N LEU A 175 -3.47 -11.36 -15.34
CA LEU A 175 -3.33 -11.67 -16.76
C LEU A 175 -1.99 -11.15 -17.32
N LEU A 176 -1.71 -9.86 -17.12
CA LEU A 176 -0.48 -9.22 -17.58
C LEU A 176 0.75 -9.77 -16.84
N THR A 177 0.61 -10.11 -15.56
CA THR A 177 1.69 -10.77 -14.80
C THR A 177 2.01 -12.15 -15.38
N GLY A 178 0.99 -12.92 -15.76
CA GLY A 178 1.17 -14.19 -16.46
C GLY A 178 1.86 -14.01 -17.81
N MET A 179 1.45 -13.01 -18.59
CA MET A 179 2.03 -12.71 -19.91
C MET A 179 3.50 -12.27 -19.84
N LYS A 180 3.90 -11.50 -18.82
CA LYS A 180 5.29 -11.02 -18.67
C LYS A 180 6.25 -12.06 -18.09
N CYS A 181 5.73 -13.03 -17.32
CA CYS A 181 6.54 -13.96 -16.53
C CYS A 181 7.61 -14.71 -17.37
N PRO A 182 7.31 -15.25 -18.56
CA PRO A 182 8.32 -15.97 -19.35
C PRO A 182 9.52 -15.12 -19.78
N LYS A 183 9.31 -13.84 -20.15
CA LYS A 183 10.42 -12.94 -20.51
C LYS A 183 11.20 -12.51 -19.26
N LEU A 184 10.51 -12.26 -18.14
CA LEU A 184 11.16 -11.95 -16.86
C LEU A 184 12.06 -13.11 -16.40
N ILE A 185 11.58 -14.36 -16.47
CA ILE A 185 12.38 -15.54 -16.09
C ILE A 185 13.68 -15.60 -16.91
N LYS A 186 13.60 -15.37 -18.23
CA LYS A 186 14.79 -15.34 -19.09
C LYS A 186 15.78 -14.24 -18.71
N ALA A 187 15.30 -13.06 -18.36
CA ALA A 187 16.16 -11.97 -17.89
C ALA A 187 16.87 -12.36 -16.58
N ILE A 188 16.13 -12.93 -15.64
CA ILE A 188 16.68 -13.44 -14.36
C ILE A 188 17.75 -14.51 -14.60
N GLU A 189 17.49 -15.46 -15.51
CA GLU A 189 18.47 -16.50 -15.86
C GLU A 189 19.76 -15.92 -16.46
N GLN A 190 19.64 -14.86 -17.27
CA GLN A 190 20.79 -14.15 -17.83
C GLN A 190 21.60 -13.42 -16.76
N ASP A 191 20.94 -12.73 -15.84
CA ASP A 191 21.61 -12.04 -14.72
C ASP A 191 22.35 -13.03 -13.82
N ILE A 192 21.72 -14.17 -13.51
CA ILE A 192 22.36 -15.24 -12.73
C ILE A 192 23.58 -15.81 -13.48
N ALA A 193 23.48 -16.00 -14.80
CA ALA A 193 24.60 -16.49 -15.62
C ALA A 193 25.77 -15.50 -15.65
N GLN A 194 25.53 -14.21 -15.45
CA GLN A 194 26.56 -13.17 -15.31
C GLN A 194 27.14 -13.09 -13.89
N GLY A 195 26.66 -13.91 -12.95
CA GLY A 195 27.10 -13.94 -11.56
C GLY A 195 26.39 -12.93 -10.65
N HIS A 196 25.29 -12.32 -11.12
CA HIS A 196 24.49 -11.42 -10.30
C HIS A 196 23.55 -12.19 -9.37
N ALA A 197 23.25 -11.59 -8.21
CA ALA A 197 22.19 -12.04 -7.33
C ALA A 197 20.90 -11.28 -7.65
N VAL A 198 19.83 -12.02 -7.94
CA VAL A 198 18.54 -11.42 -8.32
C VAL A 198 17.62 -11.37 -7.10
N VAL A 199 17.04 -10.19 -6.86
CA VAL A 199 16.00 -9.98 -5.82
C VAL A 199 14.70 -9.60 -6.52
N VAL A 200 13.65 -10.40 -6.29
CA VAL A 200 12.32 -10.16 -6.87
C VAL A 200 11.39 -9.64 -5.78
N GLN A 201 10.84 -8.44 -5.99
CA GLN A 201 9.79 -7.89 -5.14
C GLN A 201 8.41 -8.13 -5.78
N ILE A 202 7.54 -8.81 -5.04
CA ILE A 202 6.15 -9.05 -5.45
C ILE A 202 5.24 -8.12 -4.63
N VAL A 203 4.56 -7.19 -5.32
CA VAL A 203 3.77 -6.12 -4.68
C VAL A 203 2.43 -6.64 -4.11
N SER A 204 1.89 -7.74 -4.64
CA SER A 204 0.72 -8.41 -4.10
C SER A 204 1.01 -9.89 -3.90
N THR A 205 1.16 -10.30 -2.65
CA THR A 205 1.34 -11.71 -2.28
C THR A 205 0.01 -12.47 -2.21
N ASN A 206 -1.14 -11.77 -2.28
CA ASN A 206 -2.46 -12.29 -1.90
C ASN A 206 -2.42 -13.06 -0.57
N GLU A 207 -1.48 -12.74 0.32
CA GLU A 207 -1.14 -13.56 1.49
C GLU A 207 -2.31 -13.67 2.46
N GLU A 208 -3.13 -12.62 2.58
CA GLU A 208 -4.34 -12.66 3.40
C GLU A 208 -5.40 -13.62 2.83
N LEU A 209 -5.50 -13.72 1.50
CA LEU A 209 -6.38 -14.66 0.82
C LEU A 209 -5.86 -16.10 0.95
N LEU A 210 -4.54 -16.28 0.81
CA LEU A 210 -3.85 -17.55 1.06
C LEU A 210 -4.01 -18.00 2.52
N LYS A 211 -3.85 -17.10 3.48
CA LYS A 211 -4.05 -17.38 4.92
C LYS A 211 -5.48 -17.82 5.21
N ARG A 212 -6.48 -17.12 4.65
CA ARG A 212 -7.89 -17.52 4.78
C ARG A 212 -8.15 -18.92 4.23
N ARG A 213 -7.58 -19.25 3.06
CA ARG A 213 -7.66 -20.59 2.46
C ARG A 213 -6.97 -21.63 3.34
N LEU A 214 -5.74 -21.37 3.80
CA LEU A 214 -5.00 -22.27 4.69
C LEU A 214 -5.76 -22.55 5.99
N HIS A 215 -6.48 -21.56 6.52
CA HIS A 215 -7.36 -21.75 7.69
C HIS A 215 -8.58 -22.62 7.40
N GLN A 216 -8.99 -22.75 6.13
CA GLN A 216 -10.08 -23.62 5.70
C GLN A 216 -9.58 -25.04 5.35
N VAL A 217 -8.26 -25.26 5.20
CA VAL A 217 -7.69 -26.59 4.93
C VAL A 217 -7.71 -27.43 6.22
N PRO A 218 -8.40 -28.58 6.23
CA PRO A 218 -8.37 -29.50 7.37
C PRO A 218 -6.95 -29.97 7.70
N ALA A 219 -6.63 -30.16 8.98
CA ALA A 219 -5.31 -30.60 9.42
C ALA A 219 -4.86 -31.94 8.81
N SER A 220 -5.80 -32.79 8.40
CA SER A 220 -5.55 -34.06 7.70
C SER A 220 -4.96 -33.88 6.30
N GLU A 221 -5.19 -32.73 5.65
CA GLU A 221 -4.80 -32.46 4.26
C GLU A 221 -3.51 -31.63 4.17
N TRP A 222 -2.94 -31.17 5.28
CA TRP A 222 -1.75 -30.31 5.30
C TRP A 222 -0.50 -30.92 4.65
N LYS A 223 -0.46 -32.24 4.46
CA LYS A 223 0.65 -32.95 3.82
C LYS A 223 0.42 -33.22 2.33
N ASP A 224 -0.74 -32.86 1.77
CA ASP A 224 -1.03 -33.04 0.36
C ASP A 224 -0.34 -31.94 -0.47
N LEU A 225 0.60 -32.34 -1.31
CA LEU A 225 1.34 -31.44 -2.21
C LEU A 225 0.49 -30.97 -3.40
N ASN A 226 -0.70 -31.55 -3.62
CA ASN A 226 -1.61 -31.21 -4.71
C ASN A 226 -2.76 -30.29 -4.28
N LEU A 227 -2.67 -29.66 -3.11
CA LEU A 227 -3.68 -28.72 -2.61
C LEU A 227 -3.86 -27.53 -3.57
N ASP A 228 -5.05 -27.43 -4.17
CA ASP A 228 -5.41 -26.32 -5.05
C ASP A 228 -5.73 -25.06 -4.20
N LEU A 229 -4.70 -24.24 -4.01
CA LEU A 229 -4.78 -22.95 -3.32
C LEU A 229 -5.05 -21.80 -4.31
N THR A 230 -5.42 -22.11 -5.56
CA THR A 230 -5.67 -21.08 -6.57
C THR A 230 -6.85 -20.22 -6.14
N PRO A 231 -6.69 -18.89 -6.02
CA PRO A 231 -7.79 -18.02 -5.70
C PRO A 231 -8.74 -17.95 -6.91
N ARG A 232 -9.98 -18.41 -6.73
CA ARG A 232 -11.04 -18.41 -7.75
C ARG A 232 -12.09 -17.30 -7.53
N GLU A 233 -11.82 -16.42 -6.57
CA GLU A 233 -12.67 -15.25 -6.20
C GLU A 233 -12.16 -13.97 -6.86
#